data_AF-H3DQK5-F1
#
_entry.id   AF-H3DQK5-F1
#
_cell.length_a   1.000
_cell.length_b   1.000
_cell.length_c   1.000
_cell.angle_alpha   90.00
_cell.angle_beta   90.00
_cell.angle_gamma   90.00
#
_symmetry.space_group_name_H-M   'P 1'
#
loop_
_entity.id
_entity.type
_entity.pdbx_description
1 polymer ?
#
loop_
_entity_poly.entity_id
_entity_poly.type
_entity_poly.pdbx_seq_one_letter_code
_entity_poly.pdbx_strand_id
1 'polypeptide(L)'
;KDRLTQFITNVLPSVLEDQCRYRLFIHGRDDMPGEDHLEMVESCVQQSRRLMVILTPSSGSELPDQHPSRPQYSDMGGFDWQIVLHHTLAQSEMGVILIQIGETGPGGFTYLPPGLQHLILKNPPIRWDPESGNAGARNSRFWKKVRYLMP
;
A
#
# COMPACT_ATOMS: atom_id res chain seq x y z
N LYS A 1 15.64 8.77 -2.95
CA LYS A 1 14.29 8.92 -2.33
C LYS A 1 13.22 9.15 -3.41
N ASP A 2 13.58 9.83 -4.50
CA ASP A 2 12.69 10.28 -5.58
C ASP A 2 12.00 9.18 -6.40
N ARG A 3 12.68 8.05 -6.65
CA ARG A 3 12.12 6.95 -7.47
C ARG A 3 10.89 6.27 -6.85
N LEU A 4 10.86 6.16 -5.52
CA LEU A 4 9.73 5.54 -4.79
C LEU A 4 8.51 6.44 -4.89
N THR A 5 8.68 7.72 -4.58
CA THR A 5 7.63 8.73 -4.69
C THR A 5 7.12 8.82 -6.12
N GLN A 6 8.02 8.91 -7.11
CA GLN A 6 7.66 8.93 -8.52
C GLN A 6 6.86 7.68 -8.94
N PHE A 7 7.19 6.50 -8.40
CA PHE A 7 6.40 5.32 -8.68
C PHE A 7 5.00 5.41 -8.07
N ILE A 8 4.88 5.76 -6.79
CA ILE A 8 3.60 5.79 -6.08
C ILE A 8 2.66 6.88 -6.61
N THR A 9 3.19 8.07 -6.91
CA THR A 9 2.35 9.21 -7.32
C THR A 9 2.10 9.25 -8.83
N ASN A 10 3.04 8.76 -9.65
CA ASN A 10 2.94 8.91 -11.11
C ASN A 10 2.81 7.55 -11.80
N VAL A 11 3.80 6.68 -11.68
CA VAL A 11 3.84 5.44 -12.49
C VAL A 11 2.68 4.50 -12.15
N LEU A 12 2.41 4.32 -10.86
CA LEU A 12 1.40 3.39 -10.39
C LEU A 12 -0.02 3.85 -10.78
N PRO A 13 -0.43 5.10 -10.51
CA PRO A 13 -1.72 5.62 -10.97
C PRO A 13 -1.81 5.64 -12.49
N SER A 14 -0.81 6.15 -13.22
CA SER A 14 -0.86 6.23 -14.68
C SER A 14 -1.02 4.85 -15.35
N VAL A 15 -0.36 3.80 -14.87
CA VAL A 15 -0.53 2.46 -15.46
C VAL A 15 -1.93 1.90 -15.17
N LEU A 16 -2.44 2.10 -13.96
CA LEU A 16 -3.74 1.55 -13.54
C LEU A 16 -4.92 2.34 -14.10
N GLU A 17 -4.86 3.67 -14.09
CA GLU A 17 -5.91 4.58 -14.57
C GLU A 17 -5.88 4.69 -16.10
N ASP A 18 -4.75 5.07 -16.70
CA ASP A 18 -4.71 5.36 -18.14
C ASP A 18 -4.71 4.07 -18.98
N GLN A 19 -3.86 3.12 -18.62
CA GLN A 19 -3.61 1.94 -19.45
C GLN A 19 -4.53 0.77 -19.12
N CYS A 20 -4.97 0.66 -17.86
CA CYS A 20 -5.85 -0.42 -17.40
C CYS A 20 -7.28 0.04 -17.13
N ARG A 21 -7.56 1.35 -17.17
CA ARG A 21 -8.91 1.94 -16.99
C ARG A 21 -9.57 1.58 -15.66
N TYR A 22 -8.76 1.39 -14.62
CA TYR A 22 -9.25 1.25 -13.25
C TYR A 22 -9.49 2.62 -12.63
N ARG A 23 -10.48 2.71 -11.74
CA ARG A 23 -10.69 3.86 -10.88
C ARG A 23 -9.97 3.61 -9.57
N LEU A 24 -8.98 4.43 -9.26
CA LEU A 24 -8.26 4.40 -7.99
C LEU A 24 -8.81 5.49 -7.07
N PHE A 25 -8.74 5.23 -5.78
CA PHE A 25 -8.87 6.23 -4.75
C PHE A 25 -7.53 6.31 -4.03
N ILE A 26 -6.92 7.49 -4.00
CA ILE A 26 -5.64 7.73 -3.36
C ILE A 26 -5.84 8.79 -2.28
N HIS A 27 -5.67 8.38 -1.02
CA HIS A 27 -5.68 9.33 0.10
C HIS A 27 -4.59 10.38 -0.09
N GLY A 28 -4.94 11.63 0.15
CA GLY A 28 -4.15 12.85 -0.06
C GLY A 28 -4.35 13.47 -1.45
N ARG A 29 -4.88 12.72 -2.42
CA ARG A 29 -5.20 13.23 -3.77
C ARG A 29 -6.70 13.44 -3.94
N ASP A 30 -7.50 12.49 -3.47
CA ASP A 30 -8.93 12.40 -3.75
C ASP A 30 -9.80 12.72 -2.52
N ASP A 31 -9.18 13.06 -1.39
CA ASP A 31 -9.87 13.35 -0.12
C ASP A 31 -10.58 14.71 -0.14
N MET A 32 -11.75 14.77 0.49
CA MET A 32 -12.46 16.03 0.71
C MET A 32 -12.01 16.65 2.05
N PRO A 33 -11.55 17.92 2.07
CA PRO A 33 -11.14 18.57 3.31
C PRO A 33 -12.34 18.79 4.23
N GLY A 34 -12.23 18.36 5.49
CA GLY A 34 -13.24 18.56 6.54
C GLY A 34 -14.15 17.37 6.84
N GLU A 35 -13.96 16.24 6.15
CA GLU A 35 -14.62 14.97 6.47
C GLU A 35 -13.84 14.22 7.57
N ASP A 36 -14.54 13.41 8.38
CA ASP A 36 -13.89 12.59 9.39
C ASP A 36 -13.02 11.52 8.70
N HIS A 37 -11.73 11.49 9.05
CA HIS A 37 -10.77 10.58 8.40
C HIS A 37 -11.14 9.11 8.58
N LEU A 38 -11.73 8.72 9.71
CA LEU A 38 -12.10 7.32 9.98
C LEU A 38 -13.28 6.92 9.08
N GLU A 39 -14.33 7.74 9.05
CA GLU A 39 -15.52 7.48 8.22
C GLU A 39 -15.18 7.51 6.73
N MET A 40 -14.34 8.46 6.30
CA MET A 40 -13.87 8.55 4.91
C MET A 40 -13.14 7.28 4.49
N VAL A 41 -12.17 6.82 5.29
CA VAL A 41 -11.40 5.61 4.99
C VAL A 41 -12.32 4.40 4.95
N GLU A 42 -13.22 4.25 5.91
CA GLU A 42 -14.18 3.14 5.94
C GLU A 42 -15.06 3.13 4.69
N SER A 43 -15.65 4.27 4.34
CA SER A 43 -16.49 4.43 3.15
C SER A 43 -15.72 4.11 1.86
N CYS A 44 -14.49 4.59 1.73
CA CYS A 44 -13.64 4.32 0.57
C CYS A 44 -13.30 2.84 0.44
N VAL A 45 -13.00 2.17 1.55
CA VAL A 45 -12.74 0.73 1.56
C VAL A 45 -14.01 -0.05 1.20
N GLN A 46 -15.17 0.31 1.74
CA GLN A 46 -16.45 -0.35 1.42
C GLN A 46 -16.89 -0.16 -0.05
N GLN A 47 -16.61 1.00 -0.65
CA GLN A 47 -16.93 1.29 -2.06
C GLN A 47 -15.90 0.68 -3.03
N SER A 48 -14.74 0.26 -2.54
CA SER A 48 -13.68 -0.32 -3.35
C SER A 48 -13.92 -1.81 -3.60
N ARG A 49 -13.44 -2.30 -4.76
CA ARG A 49 -13.49 -3.75 -5.09
C ARG A 49 -12.24 -4.51 -4.64
N ARG A 50 -11.14 -3.78 -4.45
CA ARG A 50 -9.82 -4.27 -4.04
C ARG A 50 -9.13 -3.20 -3.21
N LEU A 51 -8.42 -3.63 -2.17
CA LEU A 51 -7.53 -2.77 -1.41
C LEU A 51 -6.10 -2.95 -1.91
N MET A 52 -5.36 -1.87 -2.14
CA MET A 52 -3.93 -1.93 -2.42
C MET A 52 -3.15 -1.37 -1.24
N VAL A 53 -2.23 -2.16 -0.68
CA VAL A 53 -1.35 -1.71 0.40
C VAL A 53 0.09 -1.72 -0.10
N ILE A 54 0.75 -0.58 -0.03
CA ILE A 54 2.12 -0.40 -0.49
C ILE A 54 3.05 -0.47 0.73
N LEU A 55 3.88 -1.50 0.75
CA LEU A 55 4.90 -1.75 1.76
C LEU A 55 6.22 -1.17 1.28
N THR A 56 6.63 -0.06 1.88
CA THR A 56 7.94 0.54 1.65
C THR A 56 8.97 -0.06 2.61
N PRO A 57 10.26 -0.09 2.25
CA PRO A 57 11.27 -0.56 3.17
C PRO A 57 11.33 0.43 4.33
N SER A 58 11.19 -0.07 5.56
CA SER A 58 11.45 0.75 6.73
C SER A 58 12.88 1.25 6.60
N SER A 59 13.07 2.57 6.50
CA SER A 59 14.40 3.16 6.59
C SER A 59 14.95 2.72 7.94
N GLY A 60 15.91 1.80 7.94
CA GLY A 60 16.65 1.44 9.14
C GLY A 60 17.37 2.69 9.63
N SER A 61 16.75 3.44 10.53
CA SER A 61 17.48 4.39 11.34
C SER A 61 18.14 3.58 12.44
N GLU A 62 19.39 3.23 12.17
CA GLU A 62 20.37 2.59 13.02
C GLU A 62 20.81 3.49 14.19
N LEU A 63 19.87 3.93 15.03
CA LEU A 63 20.19 4.54 16.32
C LEU A 63 19.56 3.71 17.46
N PRO A 64 20.38 3.06 18.33
CA PRO A 64 19.91 2.63 19.62
C PRO A 64 19.68 3.89 20.47
N ASP A 65 18.63 3.88 21.29
CA ASP A 65 18.25 5.01 22.15
C ASP A 65 17.62 6.20 21.41
N GLN A 66 16.42 6.00 20.87
CA GLN A 66 15.27 6.88 21.10
C GLN A 66 14.11 6.42 20.25
N HIS A 67 13.18 5.68 20.89
CA HIS A 67 11.81 5.40 20.45
C HIS A 67 11.68 4.73 19.06
N PRO A 68 10.95 3.61 18.90
CA PRO A 68 10.67 3.10 17.58
C PRO A 68 9.86 4.16 16.86
N SER A 69 10.51 4.93 16.00
CA SER A 69 9.89 5.72 14.97
C SER A 69 9.22 4.69 14.07
N ARG A 70 8.00 4.33 14.46
CA ARG A 70 6.99 3.67 13.62
C ARG A 70 7.16 4.24 12.23
N PRO A 71 7.07 3.41 11.18
CA PRO A 71 7.08 3.94 9.82
C PRO A 71 6.14 5.13 9.81
N GLN A 72 6.71 6.31 9.57
CA GLN A 72 5.93 7.52 9.54
C GLN A 72 5.06 7.35 8.29
N TYR A 73 3.85 6.84 8.50
CA TYR A 73 2.69 7.14 7.67
C TYR A 73 2.42 8.62 7.93
N SER A 74 3.33 9.49 7.49
CA SER A 74 3.29 10.92 7.73
C SER A 74 2.26 11.51 6.79
N ASP A 75 0.98 11.31 7.16
CA ASP A 75 -0.12 12.27 7.09
C ASP A 75 -1.46 11.68 7.58
N MET A 76 -1.52 10.37 7.86
CA MET A 76 -2.77 9.69 8.24
C MET A 76 -2.63 9.08 9.63
N GLY A 77 -3.46 9.53 10.58
CA GLY A 77 -3.53 9.05 11.97
C GLY A 77 -3.29 7.54 12.08
N GLY A 78 -2.08 7.15 12.47
CA GLY A 78 -1.54 5.81 12.24
C GLY A 78 -2.19 4.67 13.04
N PHE A 79 -3.21 4.96 13.84
CA PHE A 79 -4.01 3.97 14.59
C PHE A 79 -5.39 3.75 13.96
N ASP A 80 -6.00 4.79 13.41
CA ASP A 80 -7.40 4.78 12.96
C ASP A 80 -7.57 3.87 11.74
N TRP A 81 -6.68 3.98 10.75
CA TRP A 81 -6.72 3.12 9.57
C TRP A 81 -6.48 1.64 9.89
N GLN A 82 -5.74 1.30 10.95
CA GLN A 82 -5.50 -0.11 11.31
C GLN A 82 -6.75 -0.75 11.90
N ILE A 83 -7.51 0.03 12.67
CA ILE A 83 -8.78 -0.39 13.25
C ILE A 83 -9.79 -0.57 12.11
N VAL A 84 -9.91 0.40 11.20
CA VAL A 84 -10.78 0.30 10.02
C VAL A 84 -10.37 -0.90 9.18
N LEU A 85 -9.08 -1.06 8.88
CA LEU A 85 -8.59 -2.17 8.07
C LEU A 85 -8.95 -3.53 8.69
N HIS A 86 -8.72 -3.69 10.00
CA HIS A 86 -9.06 -4.94 10.68
C HIS A 86 -10.56 -5.20 10.66
N HIS A 87 -11.37 -4.17 10.93
CA HIS A 87 -12.82 -4.25 10.90
C HIS A 87 -13.35 -4.62 9.51
N THR A 88 -12.94 -3.87 8.49
CA THR A 88 -13.43 -4.05 7.12
C THR A 88 -12.93 -5.35 6.50
N LEU A 89 -11.69 -5.79 6.76
CA LEU A 89 -11.21 -7.08 6.24
C LEU A 89 -11.80 -8.30 6.97
N ALA A 90 -12.20 -8.14 8.23
CA ALA A 90 -12.92 -9.19 8.94
C ALA A 90 -14.36 -9.34 8.41
N GLN A 91 -14.98 -8.24 7.99
CA GLN A 91 -16.37 -8.23 7.52
C GLN A 91 -16.53 -8.38 6.00
N SER A 92 -15.53 -7.97 5.21
CA SER A 92 -15.59 -8.03 3.75
C SER A 92 -14.72 -9.16 3.21
N GLU A 93 -15.19 -9.82 2.15
CA GLU A 93 -14.35 -10.67 1.30
C GLU A 93 -13.50 -9.84 0.33
N MET A 94 -13.13 -8.61 0.70
CA MET A 94 -12.39 -7.72 -0.19
C MET A 94 -10.98 -8.27 -0.41
N GLY A 95 -10.63 -8.45 -1.68
CA GLY A 95 -9.28 -8.86 -2.07
C GLY A 95 -8.26 -7.78 -1.75
N VAL A 96 -7.18 -8.14 -1.05
CA VAL A 96 -6.07 -7.24 -0.73
C VAL A 96 -4.88 -7.54 -1.64
N ILE A 97 -4.35 -6.51 -2.27
CA ILE A 97 -3.14 -6.55 -3.09
C ILE A 97 -2.02 -5.89 -2.30
N LEU A 98 -1.08 -6.71 -1.83
CA LEU A 98 0.12 -6.22 -1.17
C LEU A 98 1.21 -5.97 -2.20
N ILE A 99 1.76 -4.77 -2.24
CA ILE A 99 2.86 -4.40 -3.12
C ILE A 99 4.05 -4.03 -2.24
N GLN A 100 5.14 -4.77 -2.38
CA GLN A 100 6.39 -4.43 -1.73
C GLN A 100 7.27 -3.65 -2.69
N ILE A 101 7.78 -2.51 -2.25
CA ILE A 101 8.70 -1.68 -3.03
C ILE A 101 10.07 -1.76 -2.35
N GLY A 102 11.11 -2.14 -3.09
CA GLY A 102 12.47 -2.28 -2.55
C GLY A 102 12.68 -3.51 -1.65
N GLU A 103 13.85 -3.61 -1.04
CA GLU A 103 14.24 -4.77 -0.22
C GLU A 103 13.63 -4.73 1.17
N THR A 104 13.11 -5.87 1.63
CA THR A 104 12.66 -5.99 3.02
C THR A 104 13.90 -5.94 3.92
N GLY A 105 13.94 -5.00 4.87
CA GLY A 105 15.02 -4.92 5.84
C GLY A 105 15.17 -6.22 6.67
N PRO A 106 16.24 -6.36 7.46
CA PRO A 106 16.57 -7.59 8.19
C PRO A 106 15.47 -8.06 9.15
N GLY A 107 14.57 -7.16 9.58
CA GLY A 107 13.39 -7.46 10.39
C GLY A 107 12.14 -7.89 9.61
N GLY A 108 12.21 -8.10 8.30
CA GLY A 108 11.06 -8.54 7.52
C GLY A 108 9.92 -7.53 7.59
N PHE A 109 8.72 -8.04 7.90
CA PHE A 109 7.50 -7.26 8.13
C PHE A 109 7.09 -7.21 9.60
N THR A 110 8.00 -7.52 10.53
CA THR A 110 7.69 -7.56 11.97
C THR A 110 7.32 -6.20 12.54
N TYR A 111 7.69 -5.10 11.87
CA TYR A 111 7.29 -3.74 12.21
C TYR A 111 5.84 -3.42 11.84
N LEU A 112 5.18 -4.26 11.04
CA LEU A 112 3.78 -4.07 10.65
C LEU A 112 2.85 -4.52 11.77
N PRO A 113 1.65 -3.92 11.88
CA PRO A 113 0.65 -4.36 12.83
C PRO A 113 0.17 -5.79 12.55
N PRO A 114 -0.33 -6.52 13.57
CA PRO A 114 -0.71 -7.92 13.45
C PRO A 114 -1.67 -8.19 12.29
N GLY A 115 -2.66 -7.33 12.06
CA GLY A 115 -3.61 -7.47 10.95
C GLY A 115 -2.93 -7.54 9.57
N LEU A 116 -1.91 -6.71 9.32
CA LEU A 116 -1.13 -6.77 8.08
C LEU A 116 -0.20 -7.99 8.03
N GLN A 117 0.36 -8.42 9.17
CA GLN A 117 1.17 -9.64 9.22
C GLN A 117 0.35 -10.86 8.80
N HIS A 118 -0.89 -10.98 9.31
CA HIS A 118 -1.81 -12.05 8.91
C HIS A 118 -2.16 -11.99 7.42
N LEU A 119 -2.33 -10.78 6.85
CA LEU A 119 -2.58 -10.63 5.42
C LEU A 119 -1.38 -11.05 4.57
N ILE A 120 -0.16 -10.73 4.99
CA ILE A 120 1.07 -11.15 4.30
C ILE A 120 1.20 -12.67 4.28
N LEU A 121 0.84 -13.32 5.39
CA LEU A 121 0.82 -14.79 5.47
C LEU A 121 -0.21 -15.40 4.51
N LYS A 122 -1.37 -14.76 4.36
CA LYS A 122 -2.44 -15.23 3.46
C LYS A 122 -2.14 -14.94 1.98
N ASN A 123 -1.62 -13.75 1.68
CA ASN A 123 -1.33 -13.27 0.33
C ASN A 123 0.08 -12.67 0.29
N PRO A 124 1.06 -13.33 -0.33
CA PRO A 124 2.42 -12.83 -0.36
C PRO A 124 2.52 -11.53 -1.20
N PRO A 125 3.28 -10.53 -0.74
CA PRO A 125 3.41 -9.26 -1.43
C PRO A 125 4.09 -9.40 -2.79
N ILE A 126 3.57 -8.66 -3.78
CA ILE A 126 4.18 -8.54 -5.10
C ILE A 126 5.32 -7.54 -5.00
N ARG A 127 6.54 -8.00 -5.28
CA ARG A 127 7.71 -7.14 -5.29
C ARG A 127 7.78 -6.31 -6.57
N TRP A 128 7.89 -5.00 -6.40
CA TRP A 128 8.28 -4.06 -7.44
C TRP A 128 9.77 -3.74 -7.31
N ASP A 129 10.49 -4.01 -8.38
CA ASP A 129 11.92 -3.78 -8.48
C ASP A 129 12.20 -2.50 -9.29
N PRO A 130 12.70 -1.43 -8.66
CA PRO A 130 13.05 -0.18 -9.33
C PRO A 130 14.23 -0.31 -10.30
N GLU A 131 15.10 -1.30 -10.11
CA GLU A 131 16.30 -1.51 -10.93
C GLU A 131 16.02 -2.36 -12.16
N SER A 132 14.87 -3.05 -12.18
CA SER A 132 14.43 -3.73 -13.39
C SER A 132 14.17 -2.68 -14.47
N GLY A 133 14.88 -2.75 -15.60
CA GLY A 133 14.70 -1.82 -16.73
C GLY A 133 13.28 -1.78 -17.32
N ASN A 134 12.40 -2.69 -16.87
CA ASN A 134 10.99 -2.80 -17.22
C ASN A 134 10.03 -2.44 -16.07
N ALA A 135 10.49 -1.79 -15.01
CA ALA A 135 9.71 -1.46 -13.81
C ALA A 135 8.43 -0.65 -14.13
N GLY A 136 8.49 0.23 -15.13
CA GLY A 136 7.36 1.01 -15.64
C GLY A 136 6.61 0.38 -16.82
N ALA A 137 7.08 -0.76 -17.35
CA ALA A 137 6.48 -1.35 -18.54
C ALA A 137 5.27 -2.23 -18.18
N ARG A 138 4.11 -1.96 -18.77
CA ARG A 138 2.84 -2.70 -18.58
C ARG A 138 2.95 -4.23 -18.69
N ASN A 139 3.91 -4.71 -19.48
CA ASN A 139 4.13 -6.11 -19.76
C ASN A 139 5.10 -6.79 -18.77
N SER A 140 5.59 -6.07 -17.77
CA SER A 140 6.43 -6.63 -16.72
C SER A 140 5.67 -7.71 -15.94
N ARG A 141 6.42 -8.65 -15.36
CA ARG A 141 5.83 -9.70 -14.50
C ARG A 141 5.06 -9.10 -13.33
N PHE A 142 5.53 -7.96 -12.81
CA PHE A 142 4.86 -7.18 -11.78
C PHE A 142 3.45 -6.76 -12.23
N TRP A 143 3.35 -6.01 -13.32
CA TRP A 143 2.06 -5.49 -13.79
C TRP A 143 1.10 -6.56 -14.28
N LYS A 144 1.62 -7.68 -14.81
CA LYS A 144 0.80 -8.86 -15.13
C LYS A 144 0.18 -9.46 -13.86
N LYS A 145 0.94 -9.60 -12.77
CA LYS A 145 0.43 -10.08 -11.48
C LYS A 145 -0.57 -9.11 -10.87
N VAL A 146 -0.27 -7.81 -10.87
CA VAL A 146 -1.20 -6.78 -10.34
C VAL A 146 -2.53 -6.84 -11.10
N ARG A 147 -2.50 -6.88 -12.44
CA ARG A 147 -3.73 -7.00 -13.25
C ARG A 147 -4.50 -8.30 -13.03
N TYR A 148 -3.80 -9.39 -12.75
CA TYR A 148 -4.45 -10.67 -12.44
C TYR A 148 -5.21 -10.63 -11.11
N LEU A 149 -4.72 -9.86 -10.13
CA LEU A 149 -5.38 -9.70 -8.83
C LEU A 149 -6.47 -8.61 -8.83
N MET A 150 -6.42 -7.71 -9.81
CA MET A 150 -7.45 -6.70 -10.04
C MET A 150 -8.77 -7.37 -10.49
N PRO A 151 -9.92 -6.73 -10.19
CA PRO A 151 -11.22 -7.27 -10.50
C PRO A 151 -11.61 -7.08 -11.98
#